data_AF-A0AA37QXJ3-F1
#
_entry.id   AF-A0AA37QXJ3-F1
#
_cell.length_a   1.000
_cell.length_b   1.000
_cell.length_c   1.000
_cell.angle_alpha   90.00
_cell.angle_beta   90.00
_cell.angle_gamma   90.00
#
_symmetry.space_group_name_H-M   'P 1'
#
loop_
_entity.id
_entity.type
_entity.pdbx_description
1 polymer ?
#
loop_
_entity_poly.entity_id
_entity_poly.type
_entity_poly.pdbx_seq_one_letter_code
_entity_poly.pdbx_strand_id
1 'polypeptide(L)'
;MLIEHETFGPETGPPRGRSWDDAVFRWCNFAQLEIEGQMIGGALLGCELREVDWYRGLFNTTLISHTTFKSCIFRGTSLGSCELVVCRFEDCRFVLDNLQGPCKVENCVVVETAFDRCEFIRESPRHTPVFVNSRWYGCTRRECSGLEGIF
;
A
#
# COMPACT_ATOMS: atom_id res chain seq x y z
N MET A 1 -12.11 4.74 14.31
CA MET A 1 -13.48 4.38 13.83
C MET A 1 -13.42 3.01 13.17
N LEU A 2 -14.39 2.12 13.42
CA LEU A 2 -14.41 0.78 12.82
C LEU A 2 -15.39 0.75 11.64
N ILE A 3 -14.93 0.28 10.49
CA ILE A 3 -15.72 0.07 9.26
C ILE A 3 -15.51 -1.38 8.84
N GLU A 4 -16.60 -2.11 8.62
CA GLU A 4 -16.53 -3.55 8.40
C GLU A 4 -17.43 -4.02 7.27
N HIS A 5 -16.96 -4.99 6.49
CA HIS A 5 -17.74 -5.65 5.44
C HIS A 5 -18.34 -4.69 4.39
N GLU A 6 -17.79 -3.49 4.27
CA GLU A 6 -18.24 -2.52 3.28
C GLU A 6 -17.51 -2.71 1.95
N THR A 7 -18.20 -2.39 0.85
CA THR A 7 -17.65 -2.42 -0.50
C THR A 7 -17.66 -1.01 -1.08
N PHE A 8 -16.48 -0.57 -1.49
CA PHE A 8 -16.23 0.73 -2.10
C PHE A 8 -15.82 0.52 -3.55
N GLY A 9 -16.54 1.14 -4.48
CA GLY A 9 -16.29 1.02 -5.91
C GLY A 9 -16.70 2.26 -6.68
N PRO A 10 -16.72 2.23 -8.02
CA PRO A 10 -16.97 3.43 -8.83
C PRO A 10 -18.28 4.16 -8.49
N GLU A 11 -19.31 3.41 -8.11
CA GLU A 11 -20.63 3.97 -7.77
C GLU A 11 -20.68 4.62 -6.38
N THR A 12 -20.02 4.00 -5.38
CA THR A 12 -20.03 4.47 -3.99
C THR A 12 -18.90 5.45 -3.69
N GLY A 13 -17.81 5.35 -4.46
CA GLY A 13 -16.56 6.05 -4.24
C GLY A 13 -15.82 5.59 -2.98
N PRO A 14 -14.66 6.23 -2.69
CA PRO A 14 -13.97 6.05 -1.42
C PRO A 14 -14.87 6.53 -0.26
N PRO A 15 -14.80 5.94 0.96
CA PRO A 15 -15.59 6.36 2.11
C PRO A 15 -15.53 7.88 2.34
N ARG A 16 -16.66 8.57 2.18
CA ARG A 16 -16.77 10.04 2.26
C ARG A 16 -17.23 10.51 3.64
N GLY A 17 -16.88 11.75 3.98
CA GLY A 17 -17.38 12.45 5.17
C GLY A 17 -16.84 11.92 6.50
N ARG A 18 -15.78 11.09 6.46
CA ARG A 18 -15.12 10.51 7.62
C ARG A 18 -13.61 10.61 7.39
N SER A 19 -12.85 10.92 8.44
CA SER A 19 -11.39 10.82 8.36
C SER A 19 -10.98 9.34 8.32
N TRP A 20 -10.01 9.02 7.47
CA TRP A 20 -9.41 7.70 7.38
C TRP A 20 -8.20 7.57 8.31
N ASP A 21 -7.72 8.69 8.86
CA ASP A 21 -6.51 8.77 9.66
C ASP A 21 -6.57 7.78 10.83
N ASP A 22 -7.70 7.69 11.53
CA ASP A 22 -7.89 6.72 12.64
C ASP A 22 -8.90 5.61 12.29
N ALA A 23 -9.14 5.38 10.99
CA ALA A 23 -10.07 4.35 10.55
C ALA A 23 -9.42 2.96 10.57
N VAL A 24 -10.16 2.00 11.11
CA VAL A 24 -9.87 0.57 11.01
C VAL A 24 -10.88 -0.01 10.03
N PHE A 25 -10.39 -0.46 8.88
CA PHE A 25 -11.17 -1.19 7.90
C PHE A 25 -10.95 -2.69 8.13
N ARG A 26 -12.03 -3.44 8.31
CA ARG A 26 -11.96 -4.89 8.53
C ARG A 26 -12.84 -5.62 7.51
N TRP A 27 -12.26 -6.54 6.75
CA TRP A 27 -12.97 -7.31 5.72
C TRP A 27 -13.71 -6.45 4.70
N CYS A 28 -13.17 -5.26 4.40
CA CYS A 28 -13.71 -4.36 3.40
C CYS A 28 -13.13 -4.66 2.01
N ASN A 29 -13.89 -4.31 0.98
CA ASN A 29 -13.48 -4.43 -0.41
C ASN A 29 -13.36 -3.04 -1.04
N PHE A 30 -12.25 -2.76 -1.69
CA PHE A 30 -12.04 -1.54 -2.48
C PHE A 30 -11.76 -1.97 -3.92
N ALA A 31 -12.55 -1.50 -4.87
CA ALA A 31 -12.42 -1.92 -6.26
C ALA A 31 -12.49 -0.72 -7.20
N GLN A 32 -11.54 -0.57 -8.12
CA GLN A 32 -11.63 0.41 -9.22
C GLN A 32 -11.83 1.84 -8.71
N LEU A 33 -11.03 2.21 -7.71
CA LEU A 33 -11.08 3.53 -7.09
C LEU A 33 -9.83 4.32 -7.44
N GLU A 34 -10.01 5.60 -7.70
CA GLU A 34 -8.94 6.59 -7.70
C GLU A 34 -8.96 7.32 -6.34
N ILE A 35 -7.86 7.24 -5.60
CA ILE A 35 -7.73 7.82 -4.26
C ILE A 35 -6.54 8.78 -4.26
N GLU A 36 -6.81 10.06 -4.05
CA GLU A 36 -5.79 11.12 -4.00
C GLU A 36 -5.55 11.61 -2.57
N GLY A 37 -4.28 11.60 -2.15
CA GLY A 37 -3.79 12.26 -0.93
C GLY A 37 -4.30 11.68 0.39
N GLN A 38 -5.10 10.61 0.35
CA GLN A 38 -5.74 10.07 1.53
C GLN A 38 -4.72 9.42 2.47
N MET A 39 -4.81 9.79 3.75
CA MET A 39 -4.03 9.19 4.83
C MET A 39 -4.80 8.03 5.46
N ILE A 40 -4.09 6.95 5.82
CA ILE A 40 -4.56 5.90 6.71
C ILE A 40 -3.54 5.80 7.84
N GLY A 41 -3.96 6.06 9.08
CA GLY A 41 -3.13 5.86 10.28
C GLY A 41 -3.61 4.71 11.17
N GLY A 42 -4.85 4.25 10.98
CA GLY A 42 -5.42 3.10 11.69
C GLY A 42 -4.97 1.76 11.10
N ALA A 43 -5.91 0.97 10.57
CA ALA A 43 -5.58 -0.37 10.09
C ALA A 43 -6.41 -0.86 8.89
N LEU A 44 -5.79 -1.74 8.10
CA LEU A 44 -6.43 -2.56 7.07
C LEU A 44 -6.31 -4.02 7.50
N LEU A 45 -7.42 -4.66 7.85
CA LEU A 45 -7.45 -6.00 8.43
C LEU A 45 -8.29 -6.94 7.58
N GLY A 46 -7.67 -7.89 6.89
CA GLY A 46 -8.39 -8.85 6.07
C GLY A 46 -9.12 -8.24 4.88
N CYS A 47 -8.66 -7.09 4.38
CA CYS A 47 -9.30 -6.38 3.27
C CYS A 47 -8.83 -6.91 1.91
N GLU A 48 -9.61 -6.63 0.87
CA GLU A 48 -9.19 -6.77 -0.52
C GLU A 48 -9.23 -5.42 -1.23
N LEU A 49 -8.16 -5.09 -1.94
CA LEU A 49 -8.06 -3.91 -2.76
C LEU A 49 -7.70 -4.33 -4.18
N ARG A 50 -8.56 -4.02 -5.14
CA ARG A 50 -8.42 -4.43 -6.54
C ARG A 50 -8.49 -3.24 -7.47
N GLU A 51 -7.53 -3.10 -8.38
CA GLU A 51 -7.53 -2.03 -9.38
C GLU A 51 -7.68 -0.64 -8.72
N VAL A 52 -7.12 -0.48 -7.52
CA VAL A 52 -7.11 0.80 -6.80
C VAL A 52 -5.87 1.57 -7.19
N ASP A 53 -6.07 2.83 -7.54
CA ASP A 53 -5.04 3.78 -7.90
C ASP A 53 -4.85 4.80 -6.78
N TRP A 54 -3.75 4.65 -6.04
CA TRP A 54 -3.41 5.51 -4.92
C TRP A 54 -2.39 6.55 -5.35
N TYR A 55 -2.87 7.77 -5.54
CA TYR A 55 -2.03 8.91 -5.84
C TYR A 55 -1.67 9.66 -4.56
N ARG A 56 -0.38 9.67 -4.22
CA ARG A 56 0.19 10.32 -3.03
C ARG A 56 -0.49 9.89 -1.73
N GLY A 57 -0.81 8.60 -1.61
CA GLY A 57 -1.35 8.00 -0.38
C GLY A 57 -0.35 8.09 0.77
N LEU A 58 -0.86 8.22 1.99
CA LEU A 58 -0.04 8.31 3.20
C LEU A 58 -0.44 7.23 4.20
N PHE A 59 0.40 6.22 4.36
CA PHE A 59 0.26 5.20 5.39
C PHE A 59 1.27 5.52 6.47
N ASN A 60 0.81 5.97 7.62
CA ASN A 60 1.67 6.35 8.73
C ASN A 60 1.27 5.53 9.95
N THR A 61 2.22 4.77 10.52
CA THR A 61 1.96 3.90 11.67
C THR A 61 0.82 2.89 11.45
N THR A 62 0.48 2.62 10.19
CA THR A 62 -0.64 1.77 9.82
C THR A 62 -0.31 0.31 10.07
N LEU A 63 -1.25 -0.42 10.67
CA LEU A 63 -1.23 -1.88 10.65
C LEU A 63 -1.97 -2.39 9.42
N ILE A 64 -1.29 -3.11 8.55
CA ILE A 64 -1.86 -3.77 7.39
C ILE A 64 -1.66 -5.27 7.59
N SER A 65 -2.74 -6.00 7.84
CA SER A 65 -2.67 -7.42 8.15
C SER A 65 -3.66 -8.24 7.35
N HIS A 66 -3.23 -9.39 6.85
CA HIS A 66 -4.05 -10.32 6.06
C HIS A 66 -4.75 -9.65 4.86
N THR A 67 -4.18 -8.57 4.33
CA THR A 67 -4.80 -7.75 3.28
C THR A 67 -4.18 -8.09 1.93
N THR A 68 -5.03 -8.20 0.91
CA THR A 68 -4.62 -8.47 -0.47
C THR A 68 -4.78 -7.21 -1.31
N PHE A 69 -3.71 -6.85 -2.03
CA PHE A 69 -3.71 -5.82 -3.06
C PHE A 69 -3.51 -6.49 -4.41
N LYS A 70 -4.41 -6.24 -5.36
CA LYS A 70 -4.41 -6.86 -6.68
C LYS A 70 -4.53 -5.81 -7.77
N SER A 71 -3.56 -5.77 -8.67
CA SER A 71 -3.56 -4.84 -9.80
C SER A 71 -3.66 -3.37 -9.37
N CYS A 72 -3.19 -3.05 -8.16
CA CYS A 72 -3.17 -1.69 -7.62
C CYS A 72 -1.96 -0.90 -8.15
N ILE A 73 -2.14 0.41 -8.27
CA ILE A 73 -1.07 1.34 -8.60
C ILE A 73 -0.87 2.29 -7.42
N PHE A 74 0.36 2.38 -6.94
CA PHE A 74 0.78 3.34 -5.92
C PHE A 74 1.69 4.37 -6.57
N ARG A 75 1.33 5.65 -6.51
CA ARG A 75 2.11 6.75 -7.13
C ARG A 75 2.58 7.71 -6.07
N GLY A 76 3.90 7.81 -5.85
CA GLY A 76 4.47 8.66 -4.79
C GLY A 76 3.86 8.40 -3.41
N THR A 77 3.40 7.18 -3.16
CA THR A 77 2.77 6.78 -1.89
C THR A 77 3.84 6.57 -0.84
N SER A 78 3.57 6.99 0.40
CA SER A 78 4.49 6.81 1.52
C SER A 78 3.92 5.79 2.51
N LEU A 79 4.73 4.79 2.85
CA LEU A 79 4.54 3.90 3.99
C LEU A 79 5.62 4.23 5.03
N GLY A 80 5.23 4.93 6.09
CA GLY A 80 6.11 5.33 7.19
C GLY A 80 5.75 4.60 8.47
N SER A 81 6.73 3.93 9.08
CA SER A 81 6.57 3.24 10.36
C SER A 81 5.40 2.23 10.39
N CYS A 82 5.09 1.60 9.25
CA CYS A 82 3.97 0.67 9.12
C CYS A 82 4.38 -0.77 9.47
N GLU A 83 3.38 -1.58 9.81
CA GLU A 83 3.51 -3.02 9.96
C GLU A 83 2.69 -3.72 8.88
N LEU A 84 3.35 -4.52 8.04
CA LEU A 84 2.72 -5.31 6.99
C LEU A 84 2.87 -6.78 7.36
N VAL A 85 1.77 -7.45 7.68
CA VAL A 85 1.79 -8.80 8.29
C VAL A 85 0.88 -9.75 7.51
N VAL A 86 1.48 -10.77 6.89
CA VAL A 86 0.76 -11.80 6.12
C VAL A 86 -0.06 -11.19 4.98
N CYS A 87 0.51 -10.21 4.28
CA CYS A 87 -0.13 -9.52 3.16
C CYS A 87 0.22 -10.16 1.82
N ARG A 88 -0.56 -9.83 0.79
CA ARG A 88 -0.30 -10.23 -0.60
C ARG A 88 -0.38 -9.03 -1.52
N PHE A 89 0.62 -8.87 -2.37
CA PHE A 89 0.62 -7.92 -3.47
C PHE A 89 0.73 -8.72 -4.78
N GLU A 90 -0.25 -8.57 -5.65
CA GLU A 90 -0.36 -9.30 -6.91
C GLU A 90 -0.52 -8.30 -8.05
N ASP A 91 0.38 -8.34 -9.03
CA ASP A 91 0.31 -7.47 -10.21
C ASP A 91 0.30 -5.96 -9.85
N CYS A 92 0.91 -5.59 -8.72
CA CYS A 92 0.95 -4.21 -8.22
C CYS A 92 2.13 -3.41 -8.76
N ARG A 93 1.97 -2.09 -8.85
CA ARG A 93 3.00 -1.18 -9.33
C ARG A 93 3.22 -0.03 -8.36
N PHE A 94 4.47 0.21 -7.98
CA PHE A 94 4.90 1.29 -7.11
C PHE A 94 5.76 2.25 -7.94
N VAL A 95 5.14 3.34 -8.39
CA VAL A 95 5.70 4.25 -9.40
C VAL A 95 5.88 5.66 -8.85
N LEU A 96 6.54 6.51 -9.63
CA LEU A 96 6.72 7.92 -9.30
C LEU A 96 5.37 8.67 -9.39
N ASP A 97 5.20 9.72 -8.58
CA ASP A 97 4.16 10.72 -8.80
C ASP A 97 4.50 11.65 -9.98
N ASN A 98 3.59 12.58 -10.30
CA ASN A 98 3.79 13.53 -11.41
C ASN A 98 4.91 14.55 -11.16
N LEU A 99 5.36 14.70 -9.91
CA LEU A 99 6.50 15.52 -9.49
C LEU A 99 7.78 14.68 -9.34
N GLN A 100 7.79 13.46 -9.90
CA GLN A 100 8.91 12.54 -9.87
C GLN A 100 9.31 12.10 -8.45
N GLY A 101 8.39 12.16 -7.50
CA GLY A 101 8.53 11.64 -6.15
C GLY A 101 8.33 10.12 -6.14
N PRO A 102 9.28 9.33 -5.60
CA PRO A 102 9.12 7.88 -5.54
C PRO A 102 8.12 7.45 -4.47
N CYS A 103 7.64 6.21 -4.58
CA CYS A 103 7.04 5.55 -3.43
C CYS A 103 8.10 5.31 -2.35
N LYS A 104 7.69 5.31 -1.09
CA LYS A 104 8.60 5.15 0.05
C LYS A 104 8.10 4.09 1.02
N VAL A 105 9.03 3.31 1.54
CA VAL A 105 8.83 2.32 2.60
C VAL A 105 9.93 2.58 3.63
N GLU A 106 9.58 3.33 4.68
CA GLU A 106 10.53 3.85 5.67
C GLU A 106 10.16 3.33 7.06
N ASN A 107 11.16 2.82 7.80
CA ASN A 107 11.00 2.33 9.18
C ASN A 107 9.91 1.25 9.35
N CYS A 108 9.62 0.48 8.31
CA CYS A 108 8.55 -0.51 8.33
C CYS A 108 9.04 -1.88 8.82
N VAL A 109 8.11 -2.67 9.33
CA VAL A 109 8.30 -4.10 9.58
C VAL A 109 7.38 -4.87 8.65
N VAL A 110 7.96 -5.71 7.81
CA VAL A 110 7.25 -6.52 6.82
C VAL A 110 7.47 -7.99 7.15
N VAL A 111 6.39 -8.71 7.42
CA VAL A 111 6.40 -10.09 7.91
C VAL A 111 5.51 -10.94 7.03
N GLU A 112 6.05 -12.07 6.55
CA GLU A 112 5.34 -13.11 5.80
C GLU A 112 4.50 -12.56 4.63
N THR A 113 4.97 -11.46 4.03
CA THR A 113 4.28 -10.79 2.94
C THR A 113 4.82 -11.30 1.60
N ALA A 114 3.90 -11.65 0.71
CA ALA A 114 4.21 -12.15 -0.62
C ALA A 114 4.03 -11.08 -1.69
N PHE A 115 4.99 -10.95 -2.59
CA PHE A 115 4.93 -10.11 -3.77
C PHE A 115 4.99 -10.98 -5.02
N ASP A 116 4.01 -10.85 -5.91
CA ASP A 116 3.91 -11.62 -7.14
C ASP A 116 3.66 -10.68 -8.31
N ARG A 117 4.52 -10.72 -9.34
CA ARG A 117 4.46 -9.85 -10.53
C ARG A 117 4.37 -8.35 -10.19
N CYS A 118 5.06 -7.93 -9.12
CA CYS A 118 5.08 -6.54 -8.67
C CYS A 118 6.28 -5.75 -9.21
N GLU A 119 6.07 -4.47 -9.52
CA GLU A 119 7.09 -3.53 -10.00
C GLU A 119 7.33 -2.42 -8.98
N PHE A 120 8.58 -2.18 -8.60
CA PHE A 120 8.99 -1.02 -7.79
C PHE A 120 9.98 -0.14 -8.56
N ILE A 121 9.58 1.09 -8.88
CA ILE A 121 10.50 2.08 -9.45
C ILE A 121 11.39 2.63 -8.33
N ARG A 122 12.67 2.23 -8.33
CA ARG A 122 13.66 2.61 -7.31
C ARG A 122 14.37 3.93 -7.60
N GLU A 123 14.56 4.23 -8.87
CA GLU A 123 15.29 5.42 -9.31
C GLU A 123 14.32 6.59 -9.44
N SER A 124 14.68 7.70 -8.81
CA SER A 124 13.98 8.96 -9.00
C SER A 124 15.00 10.08 -9.26
N PRO A 125 14.63 11.12 -10.03
CA PRO A 125 15.44 12.33 -10.18
C PRO A 125 15.76 13.03 -8.85
N ARG A 126 15.00 12.72 -7.79
CA ARG A 126 15.22 13.24 -6.44
C ARG A 126 16.28 12.45 -5.66
N HIS A 127 16.81 11.37 -6.24
CA HIS A 127 17.80 10.48 -5.62
C HIS A 127 17.42 10.02 -4.21
N THR A 128 16.12 9.95 -3.93
CA THR A 128 15.61 9.55 -2.62
C THR A 128 15.45 8.02 -2.61
N PRO A 129 15.98 7.32 -1.60
CA PRO A 129 15.84 5.87 -1.51
C PRO A 129 14.37 5.47 -1.27
N VAL A 130 13.94 4.39 -1.91
CA VAL A 130 12.60 3.81 -1.74
C VAL A 130 12.47 3.05 -0.43
N PHE A 131 13.48 2.25 -0.06
CA PHE A 131 13.48 1.43 1.15
C PHE A 131 14.48 1.98 2.14
N VAL A 132 14.03 2.37 3.33
CA VAL A 132 14.89 2.93 4.38
C VAL A 132 14.55 2.28 5.71
N ASN A 133 15.56 1.81 6.45
CA ASN A 133 15.42 1.28 7.81
C ASN A 133 14.28 0.28 8.03
N SER A 134 13.93 -0.48 6.98
CA SER A 134 12.81 -1.41 7.00
C SER A 134 13.31 -2.85 7.14
N ARG A 135 12.60 -3.65 7.93
CA ARG A 135 12.98 -5.04 8.25
C ARG A 135 11.99 -6.00 7.59
N TRP A 136 12.52 -7.05 6.98
CA TRP A 136 11.75 -8.00 6.17
C TRP A 136 11.98 -9.42 6.70
N TYR A 137 10.91 -10.13 7.02
CA TYR A 137 10.96 -11.44 7.66
C TYR A 137 10.03 -12.43 6.95
N GLY A 138 10.57 -13.53 6.43
CA GLY A 138 9.76 -14.57 5.78
C GLY A 138 9.02 -14.10 4.52
N CYS A 139 9.44 -12.99 3.92
CA CYS A 139 8.82 -12.44 2.72
C CYS A 139 9.24 -13.24 1.49
N THR A 140 8.38 -13.28 0.48
CA THR A 140 8.65 -13.97 -0.78
C THR A 140 8.41 -13.04 -1.96
N ARG A 141 9.16 -13.26 -3.05
CA ARG A 141 8.94 -12.54 -4.31
C ARG A 141 8.97 -13.50 -5.50
N ARG A 142 8.07 -13.31 -6.45
CA ARG A 142 8.03 -14.01 -7.74
C ARG A 142 7.80 -13.01 -8.85
N GLU A 143 8.62 -13.08 -9.90
CA GLU A 143 8.47 -12.24 -11.11
C GLU A 143 8.40 -10.73 -10.80
N CYS A 144 9.09 -10.28 -9.74
CA CYS A 144 9.12 -8.88 -9.34
C CYS A 144 10.35 -8.15 -9.88
N SER A 145 10.20 -6.85 -10.12
CA SER A 145 11.30 -5.92 -10.38
C SER A 145 11.39 -4.85 -9.28
N GLY A 146 12.61 -4.42 -8.96
CA GLY A 146 12.85 -3.35 -7.97
C GLY A 146 12.85 -3.81 -6.50
N LEU A 147 12.74 -5.12 -6.26
CA LEU A 147 12.89 -5.75 -4.93
C LEU A 147 14.19 -6.55 -4.81
N GLU A 148 15.09 -6.46 -5.79
CA GLU A 148 16.35 -7.19 -5.78
C GLU A 148 17.24 -6.74 -4.62
N GLY A 149 17.74 -7.72 -3.85
CA GLY A 149 18.65 -7.49 -2.74
C GLY A 149 17.99 -6.90 -1.48
N ILE A 150 16.66 -6.88 -1.38
CA ILE A 150 15.95 -6.39 -0.19
C ILE A 150 15.77 -7.50 0.85
N PHE A 151 15.37 -8.70 0.41
CA PHE A 151 15.24 -9.93 1.21
C PHE A 151 15.40 -11.17 0.33
#